data_AF-A0A158L2X5-F1
#
_entry.id   AF-A0A158L2X5-F1
#
_cell.length_a   1.000
_cell.length_b   1.000
_cell.length_c   1.000
_cell.angle_alpha   90.00
_cell.angle_beta   90.00
_cell.angle_gamma   90.00
#
_symmetry.space_group_name_H-M   'P 1'
#
loop_
_entity.id
_entity.type
_entity.pdbx_description
1 polymer ?
#
loop_
_entity_poly.entity_id
_entity_poly.type
_entity_poly.pdbx_seq_one_letter_code
_entity_poly.pdbx_strand_id
1 'polypeptide(L)'
;MTEKLLVRVLRLSGVKPDRGGLGPRIHDIRHTFVANRMLAWYREGINPQARLPYLATYLGHRDINSTLAYLTITNELLQMAGARFRAFGAHSLHVEGVDNETD
;
A
#
# COMPACT_ATOMS: atom_id res chain seq x y z
N MET A 1 -17.36 -20.42 -9.81
CA MET A 1 -16.36 -21.46 -10.14
C MET A 1 -14.98 -21.15 -9.57
N THR A 2 -14.48 -19.91 -9.71
CA THR A 2 -13.11 -19.47 -9.36
C THR A 2 -12.80 -19.47 -7.86
N GLU A 3 -13.78 -19.11 -7.01
CA GLU A 3 -13.60 -19.08 -5.55
C GLU A 3 -13.29 -20.47 -4.95
N LYS A 4 -13.95 -21.52 -5.45
CA LYS A 4 -13.71 -22.90 -5.00
C LYS A 4 -12.29 -23.37 -5.33
N LEU A 5 -11.75 -22.96 -6.48
CA LEU A 5 -10.38 -23.26 -6.87
C LEU A 5 -9.37 -22.58 -5.93
N LEU A 6 -9.57 -21.29 -5.66
CA LEU A 6 -8.66 -20.52 -4.81
C LEU A 6 -8.67 -21.04 -3.36
N VAL A 7 -9.85 -21.35 -2.81
CA VAL A 7 -9.95 -21.96 -1.47
C VAL A 7 -9.22 -23.31 -1.42
N ARG A 8 -9.30 -24.11 -2.48
CA ARG A 8 -8.54 -25.37 -2.58
C ARG A 8 -7.03 -25.12 -2.57
N VAL A 9 -6.53 -24.15 -3.34
CA VAL A 9 -5.10 -23.79 -3.36
C VAL A 9 -4.65 -23.33 -1.98
N LEU A 10 -5.41 -22.44 -1.32
CA LEU A 10 -5.08 -21.93 0.02
C LEU A 10 -5.02 -23.03 1.09
N ARG A 11 -5.85 -24.07 0.94
CA ARG A 11 -5.81 -25.26 1.82
C ARG A 11 -4.58 -26.12 1.55
N LEU A 12 -4.31 -26.40 0.27
CA LEU A 12 -3.15 -27.19 -0.13
C LEU A 12 -1.82 -26.52 0.26
N SER A 13 -1.78 -25.19 0.32
CA SER A 13 -0.60 -24.45 0.78
C SER A 13 -0.47 -24.34 2.31
N GLY A 14 -1.41 -24.90 3.09
CA GLY A 14 -1.42 -24.81 4.55
C GLY A 14 -1.78 -23.44 5.12
N VAL A 15 -2.18 -22.48 4.28
CA VAL A 15 -2.50 -21.10 4.69
C VAL A 15 -3.95 -21.00 5.19
N LYS A 16 -4.83 -21.89 4.72
CA LYS A 16 -6.21 -22.02 5.21
C LYS A 16 -6.44 -23.42 5.79
N PRO A 17 -7.14 -23.56 6.93
CA PRO A 17 -7.50 -24.87 7.47
C PRO A 17 -8.33 -25.72 6.50
N ASP A 18 -8.15 -27.04 6.57
CA ASP A 18 -8.83 -28.02 5.71
C ASP A 18 -10.36 -27.97 5.83
N ARG A 19 -10.85 -27.58 7.00
CA ARG A 19 -12.28 -27.47 7.33
C ARG A 19 -12.61 -26.12 7.96
N GLY A 20 -13.85 -25.69 7.79
CA GLY A 20 -14.37 -24.43 8.33
C GLY A 20 -14.14 -23.22 7.43
N GLY A 21 -14.62 -22.07 7.90
CA GLY A 21 -14.57 -20.79 7.19
C GLY A 21 -13.40 -19.88 7.58
N LEU A 22 -12.71 -20.19 8.69
CA LEU A 22 -11.57 -19.43 9.20
C LEU A 22 -10.40 -19.40 8.19
N GLY A 23 -9.61 -18.32 8.22
CA GLY A 23 -8.46 -18.11 7.33
C GLY A 23 -8.76 -17.25 6.09
N PRO A 24 -7.77 -17.06 5.21
CA PRO A 24 -7.83 -16.02 4.20
C PRO A 24 -9.00 -16.16 3.22
N ARG A 25 -9.47 -15.01 2.77
CA ARG A 25 -10.52 -14.79 1.78
C ARG A 25 -9.93 -14.21 0.50
N ILE A 26 -10.72 -14.21 -0.57
CA ILE A 26 -10.32 -13.61 -1.86
C ILE A 26 -9.96 -12.13 -1.70
N HIS A 27 -10.72 -11.39 -0.90
CA HIS A 27 -10.45 -9.97 -0.63
C HIS A 27 -9.09 -9.75 0.03
N ASP A 28 -8.62 -10.69 0.86
CA ASP A 28 -7.35 -10.56 1.55
C ASP A 28 -6.18 -10.60 0.56
N ILE A 29 -6.33 -11.27 -0.59
CA ILE A 29 -5.34 -11.23 -1.67
C ILE A 29 -5.24 -9.83 -2.28
N ARG A 30 -6.37 -9.12 -2.43
CA ARG A 30 -6.37 -7.73 -2.91
C ARG A 30 -5.66 -6.81 -1.91
N HIS A 31 -5.89 -7.01 -0.60
CA HIS A 31 -5.16 -6.30 0.45
C HIS A 31 -3.64 -6.56 0.37
N THR A 32 -3.23 -7.83 0.30
CA THR A 32 -1.82 -8.21 0.18
C THR A 32 -1.18 -7.63 -1.07
N PHE A 33 -1.88 -7.65 -2.21
CA PHE A 33 -1.40 -7.03 -3.45
C PHE A 33 -1.18 -5.53 -3.30
N VAL A 34 -2.16 -4.80 -2.76
CA VAL A 34 -2.06 -3.34 -2.55
C VAL A 34 -0.89 -3.01 -1.63
N ALA A 35 -0.76 -3.71 -0.49
CA ALA A 35 0.34 -3.47 0.44
C ALA A 35 1.72 -3.69 -0.20
N ASN A 36 1.90 -4.80 -0.91
CA ASN A 36 3.17 -5.10 -1.59
C ASN A 36 3.48 -4.11 -2.72
N ARG A 37 2.49 -3.68 -3.50
CA ARG A 37 2.70 -2.70 -4.57
C ARG A 37 3.08 -1.33 -4.03
N MET A 38 2.43 -0.89 -2.96
CA MET A 38 2.78 0.36 -2.25
C MET A 38 4.21 0.31 -1.72
N LEU A 39 4.59 -0.82 -1.11
CA LEU A 39 5.94 -1.03 -0.59
C LEU A 39 6.99 -1.03 -1.70
N ALA A 40 6.71 -1.70 -2.82
CA ALA A 40 7.58 -1.69 -3.99
C ALA A 40 7.81 -0.26 -4.51
N TRP A 41 6.74 0.54 -4.64
CA TRP A 41 6.89 1.94 -5.04
C TRP A 41 7.74 2.75 -4.07
N TYR A 42 7.53 2.59 -2.76
CA TYR A 42 8.35 3.27 -1.78
C TYR A 42 9.84 2.88 -1.90
N ARG A 43 10.15 1.60 -2.12
CA ARG A 43 11.53 1.10 -2.32
C ARG A 43 12.14 1.59 -3.63
N GLU A 44 11.34 1.72 -4.68
CA GLU A 44 11.73 2.28 -5.98
C GLU A 44 11.85 3.82 -5.95
N GLY A 45 11.55 4.48 -4.83
CA GLY A 45 11.54 5.94 -4.72
C GLY A 45 10.34 6.63 -5.42
N ILE A 46 9.39 5.84 -5.91
CA ILE A 46 8.19 6.33 -6.59
C ILE A 46 7.18 6.82 -5.55
N ASN A 47 6.63 8.03 -5.75
CA ASN A 47 5.53 8.54 -4.93
C ASN A 47 4.25 7.70 -5.15
N PRO A 48 3.77 6.94 -4.14
CA PRO A 48 2.60 6.09 -4.33
C PRO A 48 1.32 6.87 -4.56
N GLN A 49 1.19 8.09 -4.01
CA GLN A 49 -0.04 8.89 -4.20
C GLN A 49 -0.31 9.19 -5.66
N ALA A 50 0.74 9.54 -6.43
CA ALA A 50 0.63 9.78 -7.87
C ALA A 50 0.27 8.53 -8.68
N ARG A 51 0.42 7.34 -8.08
CA ARG A 51 0.14 6.05 -8.71
C ARG A 51 -1.20 5.42 -8.28
N LEU A 52 -1.88 5.98 -7.30
CA LEU A 52 -3.19 5.48 -6.82
C LEU A 52 -4.25 5.36 -7.93
N PRO A 53 -4.38 6.29 -8.89
CA PRO A 53 -5.35 6.13 -9.98
C PRO A 53 -5.11 4.86 -10.81
N TYR A 54 -3.84 4.56 -11.13
CA TYR A 54 -3.47 3.35 -11.87
C TYR A 54 -3.77 2.09 -11.05
N LEU A 55 -3.52 2.13 -9.74
CA LEU A 55 -3.85 1.02 -8.84
C LEU A 55 -5.35 0.76 -8.78
N ALA A 56 -6.15 1.83 -8.74
CA ALA A 56 -7.60 1.76 -8.74
C ALA A 56 -8.12 1.12 -10.04
N THR A 57 -7.61 1.56 -11.19
CA THR A 57 -7.94 0.96 -12.49
C THR A 57 -7.57 -0.51 -12.54
N TYR A 58 -6.39 -0.89 -12.05
CA TYR A 58 -5.95 -2.29 -12.02
C TYR A 58 -6.88 -3.18 -11.17
N LEU A 59 -7.38 -2.66 -10.05
CA LEU A 59 -8.32 -3.37 -9.18
C LEU A 59 -9.76 -3.39 -9.72
N GLY A 60 -10.02 -2.66 -10.82
CA GLY A 60 -11.36 -2.48 -11.38
C GLY A 60 -12.25 -1.56 -10.55
N HIS A 61 -11.66 -0.64 -9.78
CA HIS A 61 -12.40 0.33 -8.97
C HIS A 61 -12.74 1.58 -9.78
N ARG A 62 -13.94 2.10 -9.57
CA ARG A 62 -14.42 3.34 -10.20
C ARG A 62 -13.78 4.58 -9.56
N ASP A 63 -13.38 4.48 -8.31
CA ASP A 63 -12.85 5.60 -7.52
C ASP A 63 -11.67 5.16 -6.62
N ILE A 64 -10.91 6.14 -6.14
CA ILE A 64 -9.74 5.91 -5.29
C ILE A 64 -10.14 5.45 -3.89
N ASN A 65 -11.28 5.88 -3.34
CA ASN A 65 -11.70 5.50 -1.99
C ASN A 65 -11.94 3.99 -1.89
N SER A 66 -12.55 3.40 -2.92
CA SER A 66 -12.66 1.94 -3.07
C SER A 66 -11.30 1.22 -3.03
N THR A 67 -10.22 1.89 -3.43
CA THR A 67 -8.84 1.36 -3.36
C THR A 67 -8.22 1.57 -2.00
N LEU A 68 -8.48 2.71 -1.35
CA LEU A 68 -8.00 3.00 0.00
C LEU A 68 -8.52 2.01 1.03
N ALA A 69 -9.72 1.45 0.82
CA ALA A 69 -10.25 0.35 1.64
C ALA A 69 -9.32 -0.88 1.67
N TYR A 70 -8.45 -1.05 0.67
CA TYR A 70 -7.47 -2.15 0.61
C TYR A 70 -6.10 -1.79 1.20
N LEU A 71 -5.87 -0.53 1.59
CA LEU A 71 -4.61 -0.10 2.17
C LEU A 71 -4.52 -0.57 3.63
N THR A 72 -3.91 -1.74 3.83
CA THR A 72 -3.55 -2.21 5.17
C THR A 72 -2.33 -1.44 5.65
N ILE A 73 -2.47 -0.71 6.76
CA ILE A 73 -1.37 0.04 7.39
C ILE A 73 -0.44 -0.95 8.10
N THR A 74 0.51 -1.52 7.36
CA THR A 74 1.56 -2.35 7.95
C THR A 74 2.63 -1.48 8.59
N ASN A 75 3.34 -2.00 9.61
CA ASN A 75 4.45 -1.27 10.24
C ASN A 75 5.49 -0.82 9.22
N GLU A 76 5.81 -1.66 8.24
CA GLU A 76 6.77 -1.33 7.19
C GLU A 76 6.28 -0.19 6.29
N LEU A 77 5.02 -0.21 5.85
CA LEU A 77 4.44 0.88 5.07
C LEU A 77 4.41 2.19 5.86
N LEU A 78 4.09 2.12 7.16
CA LEU A 78 4.09 3.29 8.02
C LEU A 78 5.50 3.88 8.18
N GLN A 79 6.52 3.02 8.33
CA GLN A 79 7.91 3.46 8.41
C GLN A 79 8.37 4.12 7.11
N MET A 80 8.07 3.54 5.94
CA MET A 80 8.40 4.12 4.64
C MET A 80 7.69 5.46 4.41
N ALA A 81 6.40 5.53 4.73
CA ALA A 81 5.63 6.77 4.66
C ALA A 81 6.20 7.85 5.59
N GLY A 82 6.55 7.48 6.83
CA GLY A 82 7.15 8.38 7.81
C GLY A 82 8.53 8.87 7.41
N ALA A 83 9.37 8.01 6.83
CA ALA A 83 10.68 8.41 6.30
C ALA A 83 10.54 9.43 5.18
N ARG A 84 9.61 9.19 4.23
CA ARG A 84 9.29 10.16 3.18
C ARG A 84 8.76 11.48 3.75
N PHE A 85 7.85 11.41 4.71
CA PHE A 85 7.30 12.61 5.36
C PHE A 85 8.38 13.46 6.01
N ARG A 86 9.32 12.85 6.75
CA ARG A 86 10.46 13.56 7.34
C ARG A 86 11.37 14.19 6.29
N ALA A 87 11.68 13.48 5.21
CA ALA A 87 12.50 14.03 4.13
C ALA A 87 11.85 15.26 3.46
N PHE A 88 10.54 15.21 3.25
CA PHE A 88 9.79 16.34 2.71
C PHE A 88 9.69 17.50 3.73
N GLY A 89 9.31 17.21 4.97
CA GLY A 89 9.16 18.24 6.02
C GLY A 89 10.47 18.91 6.41
N ALA A 90 11.59 18.19 6.39
CA ALA A 90 12.93 18.77 6.61
C ALA A 90 13.24 19.86 5.58
N HIS A 91 12.82 19.69 4.31
CA HIS A 91 12.99 20.71 3.29
C HIS A 91 12.17 21.97 3.58
N SER A 92 10.96 21.82 4.12
CA SER A 92 10.09 22.95 4.50
C SER A 92 10.61 23.74 5.70
N LEU A 93 11.43 23.13 6.57
CA LEU A 93 12.00 23.79 7.76
C LEU A 93 13.33 24.52 7.49
N HIS A 94 13.97 24.30 6.34
CA HIS A 94 15.25 24.96 5.98
C HIS A 94 15.07 26.21 5.11
N VAL A 95 13.84 26.65 4.83
CA VAL A 95 13.55 27.79 3.94
C VAL A 95 13.46 29.15 4.67
N GLU A 96 13.56 29.19 6.01
CA GLU A 96 13.36 30.42 6.80
C GLU A 96 14.63 31.01 7.45
N GLY A 97 15.78 31.05 6.76
CA GLY A 97 16.86 31.90 7.29
C GLY A 97 18.18 31.85 6.58
N VAL A 98 18.29 32.48 5.40
CA VAL A 98 19.48 32.92 4.65
C VAL A 98 18.85 33.71 3.47
N ASP A 99 18.81 35.05 3.33
CA ASP A 99 19.72 36.15 3.63
C ASP A 99 18.93 37.47 3.82
N ASN A 100 19.23 38.24 4.86
CA ASN A 100 19.08 39.71 4.79
C ASN A 100 20.28 40.35 5.49
N GLU A 101 21.43 40.19 4.88
CA GLU A 101 22.61 40.98 5.16
C GLU A 101 23.24 41.35 3.81
N THR A 102 22.81 42.48 3.25
CA THR A 102 23.59 43.21 2.26
C THR A 102 23.25 44.69 2.36
N ASP A 103 24.26 45.44 2.81
CA ASP A 103 24.56 46.87 2.62
C ASP A 103 23.51 47.93 3.04
#